data_AF-A0A9K3K5J5-F1
#
_entry.id   AF-A0A9K3K5J5-F1
#
_cell.length_a   1.000
_cell.length_b   1.000
_cell.length_c   1.000
_cell.angle_alpha   90.00
_cell.angle_beta   90.00
_cell.angle_gamma   90.00
#
_symmetry.space_group_name_H-M   'P 1'
#
loop_
_entity.id
_entity.type
_entity.pdbx_description
1 polymer ?
#
loop_
_entity_poly.entity_id
_entity_poly.type
_entity_poly.pdbx_seq_one_letter_code
_entity_poly.pdbx_strand_id
1 'polypeptide(L)'
;MRSGRWTHRLCQVVILLKGSNLLDGLAKVHSFGLMSPVSSPYYYCCRSQSVPTISAPLSMTSSNQNDGNNIEKEDSPEENDKTNHELYQQLQSRHEHLQVEKTRTALEEQHIQSFLKRRPRKLPYEDARKWVQANLGASTKEEYDDLVANGNLRTPYIPKRPEEYYTSTREWISWDHFLTGIFDDKQPSGIQPSTGVFD
;
A
#
# COMPACT_ATOMS: atom_id res chain seq x y z
N MET A 1 -33.63 18.06 -16.00
CA MET A 1 -32.69 18.56 -17.04
C MET A 1 -31.65 19.46 -16.39
N ARG A 2 -30.46 18.95 -16.07
CA ARG A 2 -29.31 19.75 -15.61
C ARG A 2 -28.07 19.26 -16.34
N SER A 3 -27.77 19.91 -17.46
CA SER A 3 -26.58 19.68 -18.28
C SER A 3 -25.37 20.35 -17.61
N GLY A 4 -24.56 19.55 -16.90
CA GLY A 4 -23.26 19.96 -16.37
C GLY A 4 -22.19 19.91 -17.46
N ARG A 5 -21.64 21.08 -17.80
CA ARG A 5 -20.55 21.25 -18.76
C ARG A 5 -19.25 20.75 -18.14
N TRP A 6 -18.64 19.74 -18.75
CA TRP A 6 -17.29 19.29 -18.44
C TRP A 6 -16.30 20.19 -19.17
N THR A 7 -15.59 21.04 -18.44
CA THR A 7 -14.52 21.87 -18.99
C THR A 7 -13.27 21.02 -19.18
N HIS A 8 -12.88 20.85 -20.45
CA HIS A 8 -11.58 20.38 -20.91
C HIS A 8 -10.45 21.14 -20.20
N ARG A 9 -9.70 20.48 -19.33
CA ARG A 9 -8.38 20.96 -18.93
C ARG A 9 -7.34 20.37 -19.88
N LEU A 10 -6.76 21.28 -20.65
CA LEU A 10 -5.62 21.11 -21.55
C LEU A 10 -4.48 20.37 -20.84
N CYS A 11 -4.09 19.24 -21.43
CA CYS A 11 -2.85 18.54 -21.11
C CYS A 11 -1.69 19.33 -21.73
N GLN A 12 -0.94 20.07 -20.91
CA GLN A 12 0.32 20.68 -21.35
C GLN A 12 1.38 19.58 -21.41
N VAL A 13 1.77 19.26 -22.64
CA VAL A 13 2.91 18.43 -23.00
C VAL A 13 4.18 19.24 -22.72
N VAL A 14 4.98 18.83 -21.73
CA VAL A 14 6.32 19.37 -21.49
C VAL A 14 7.32 18.39 -22.11
N ILE A 15 7.87 18.76 -23.27
CA ILE A 15 9.05 18.15 -23.87
C ILE A 15 10.25 18.83 -23.21
N LEU A 16 11.01 18.08 -22.40
CA LEU A 16 12.28 18.54 -21.84
C LEU A 16 13.43 17.65 -22.30
N LEU A 17 14.54 18.34 -22.55
CA LEU A 17 15.57 18.06 -23.54
C LEU A 17 16.60 17.02 -23.11
N LYS A 18 17.20 16.41 -24.13
CA LYS A 18 18.42 15.60 -24.12
C LYS A 18 19.55 16.27 -23.32
N GLY A 19 20.22 15.48 -22.49
CA GLY A 19 21.53 15.82 -21.90
C GLY A 19 22.40 14.56 -21.86
N SER A 20 23.36 14.50 -22.77
CA SER A 20 24.39 13.47 -22.90
C SER A 20 25.62 13.82 -22.06
N ASN A 21 26.08 12.90 -21.20
CA ASN A 21 27.44 12.79 -20.63
C ASN A 21 27.63 11.28 -20.37
N LEU A 22 28.47 10.52 -21.08
CA LEU A 22 29.92 10.59 -21.28
C LEU A 22 30.71 10.40 -19.98
N LEU A 23 31.30 9.19 -19.88
CA LEU A 23 32.51 8.74 -19.16
C LEU A 23 32.43 8.15 -17.73
N ASP A 24 33.31 7.14 -17.61
CA ASP A 24 33.91 6.48 -16.42
C ASP A 24 33.08 5.40 -15.71
N GLY A 25 33.59 4.19 -15.43
CA GLY A 25 34.94 3.65 -15.53
C GLY A 25 34.94 2.23 -14.91
N LEU A 26 35.84 1.39 -15.41
CA LEU A 26 36.04 0.00 -14.97
C LEU A 26 36.38 -0.11 -13.47
N ALA A 27 35.71 -1.03 -12.77
CA ALA A 27 36.33 -1.79 -11.67
C ALA A 27 35.66 -3.16 -11.50
N LYS A 28 36.34 -4.20 -12.00
CA LYS A 28 36.13 -5.60 -11.62
C LYS A 28 36.65 -5.81 -10.20
N VAL A 29 35.82 -6.34 -9.30
CA VAL A 29 36.31 -7.16 -8.19
C VAL A 29 35.39 -8.36 -8.02
N HIS A 30 35.91 -9.53 -8.37
CA HIS A 30 35.37 -10.82 -7.99
C HIS A 30 35.51 -11.01 -6.47
N SER A 31 34.46 -11.49 -5.81
CA SER A 31 34.59 -12.20 -4.54
C SER A 31 33.55 -13.31 -4.49
N PHE A 32 34.04 -14.52 -4.68
CA PHE A 32 33.36 -15.78 -4.38
C PHE A 32 33.12 -15.84 -2.86
N GLY A 33 31.86 -15.90 -2.45
CA GLY A 33 31.44 -16.09 -1.07
C GLY A 33 30.45 -17.24 -0.99
N LEU A 34 30.81 -18.23 -0.17
CA LEU A 34 30.29 -19.59 -0.10
C LEU A 34 28.79 -19.70 0.21
N MET A 35 28.15 -20.64 -0.47
CA MET A 35 26.80 -21.13 -0.20
C MET A 35 26.68 -21.66 1.23
N SER A 36 25.67 -21.19 1.97
CA SER A 36 25.16 -21.86 3.17
C SER A 36 23.78 -22.44 2.84
N PRO A 37 23.55 -23.76 3.01
CA PRO A 37 22.23 -24.35 2.89
C PRO A 37 21.58 -24.38 4.28
N VAL A 38 20.44 -23.72 4.47
CA VAL A 38 19.62 -24.02 5.65
C VAL A 38 18.13 -23.83 5.36
N SER A 39 17.51 -24.99 5.11
CA SER A 39 16.20 -25.43 5.58
C SER A 39 15.11 -24.38 5.85
N SER A 40 14.07 -24.45 5.01
CA SER A 40 12.66 -24.25 5.37
C SER A 40 12.34 -24.86 6.75
N PRO A 41 11.50 -24.23 7.60
CA PRO A 41 10.05 -24.39 7.45
C PRO A 41 9.28 -23.06 7.58
N TYR A 42 8.32 -22.86 6.69
CA TYR A 42 7.23 -21.90 6.86
C TYR A 42 6.35 -22.32 8.04
N TYR A 43 6.66 -21.83 9.24
CA TYR A 43 5.66 -21.74 10.30
C TYR A 43 4.85 -20.45 10.08
N TYR A 44 3.67 -20.57 9.48
CA TYR A 44 2.63 -19.57 9.67
C TYR A 44 2.16 -19.67 11.12
N CYS A 45 2.87 -18.98 12.01
CA CYS A 45 2.37 -18.70 13.35
C CYS A 45 1.20 -17.73 13.20
N CYS A 46 -0.03 -18.26 13.26
CA CYS A 46 -1.23 -17.50 13.58
C CYS A 46 -1.04 -16.92 14.99
N ARG A 47 -0.26 -15.84 15.07
CA ARG A 47 -0.15 -15.05 16.29
C ARG A 47 -1.48 -14.34 16.44
N SER A 48 -2.39 -14.99 17.17
CA SER A 48 -3.50 -14.37 17.86
C SER A 48 -2.91 -13.22 18.68
N GLN A 49 -2.83 -12.04 18.07
CA GLN A 49 -2.47 -10.83 18.79
C GLN A 49 -3.68 -10.55 19.67
N SER A 50 -3.57 -11.01 20.91
CA SER A 50 -4.30 -10.46 22.04
C SER A 50 -4.30 -8.95 21.86
N VAL A 51 -5.47 -8.40 21.55
CA VAL A 51 -5.70 -6.96 21.47
C VAL A 51 -5.09 -6.36 22.73
N PRO A 52 -4.15 -5.42 22.64
CA PRO A 52 -3.62 -4.80 23.83
C PRO A 52 -4.78 -4.11 24.53
N THR A 53 -5.16 -4.62 25.71
CA THR A 53 -6.06 -3.93 26.62
C THR A 53 -5.35 -2.66 27.06
N ILE A 54 -5.60 -1.56 26.34
CA ILE A 54 -5.11 -0.24 26.69
C ILE A 54 -5.79 0.13 28.00
N SER A 55 -5.10 -0.14 29.10
CA SER A 55 -5.47 0.30 30.42
C SER A 55 -5.27 1.81 30.45
N ALA A 56 -6.33 2.56 30.18
CA ALA A 56 -6.29 4.01 30.23
C ALA A 56 -5.98 4.47 31.67
N PRO A 57 -4.96 5.32 31.89
CA PRO A 57 -4.73 5.90 33.21
C PRO A 57 -5.83 6.94 33.49
N LEU A 58 -6.70 6.63 34.45
CA LEU A 58 -7.57 7.61 35.11
C LEU A 58 -6.70 8.50 36.01
N SER A 59 -6.24 9.64 35.49
CA SER A 59 -5.70 10.73 36.31
C SER A 59 -6.69 11.89 36.29
N MET A 60 -7.61 11.87 37.26
CA MET A 60 -8.44 13.01 37.64
C MET A 60 -7.76 13.70 38.83
N THR A 61 -7.12 14.84 38.60
CA THR A 61 -6.79 15.78 39.68
C THR A 61 -7.21 17.18 39.23
N SER A 62 -8.42 17.58 39.60
CA SER A 62 -8.84 18.98 39.56
C SER A 62 -9.22 19.37 40.99
N SER A 63 -8.24 19.89 41.72
CA SER A 63 -8.45 20.55 43.00
C SER A 63 -8.85 21.99 42.69
N ASN A 64 -10.17 22.25 42.63
CA ASN A 64 -10.68 23.61 42.58
C ASN A 64 -11.29 23.93 43.95
N GLN A 65 -10.49 24.61 44.78
CA GLN A 65 -10.93 25.23 46.02
C GLN A 65 -11.66 26.52 45.63
N ASN A 66 -12.97 26.56 45.85
CA ASN A 66 -13.74 27.79 45.72
C ASN A 66 -14.37 28.08 47.08
N ASP A 67 -13.78 29.05 47.77
CA ASP A 67 -14.24 29.55 49.06
C ASP A 67 -15.56 30.31 48.90
N GLY A 68 -16.44 30.05 49.86
CA GLY A 68 -17.86 30.32 49.76
C GLY A 68 -18.26 31.78 49.72
N ASN A 69 -19.47 32.00 49.21
CA ASN A 69 -20.29 33.11 49.66
C ASN A 69 -21.79 32.78 49.54
N ASN A 70 -22.54 33.46 50.39
CA ASN A 70 -23.72 33.04 51.14
C ASN A 70 -25.08 33.40 50.49
N ILE A 71 -26.14 32.71 50.93
CA ILE A 71 -27.56 33.17 51.08
C ILE A 71 -28.41 33.22 49.78
N GLU A 72 -29.21 32.19 49.52
CA GLU A 72 -30.57 31.88 50.01
C GLU A 72 -31.70 32.64 49.28
N LYS A 73 -32.33 31.92 48.34
CA LYS A 73 -33.77 31.98 48.04
C LYS A 73 -34.20 30.57 47.62
N GLU A 74 -35.03 29.95 48.46
CA GLU A 74 -35.69 28.66 48.21
C GLU A 74 -36.78 28.84 47.16
N ASP A 75 -36.41 28.57 45.90
CA ASP A 75 -37.38 28.29 44.84
C ASP A 75 -37.57 26.78 44.71
N SER A 76 -38.83 26.39 44.49
CA SER A 76 -39.37 25.03 44.49
C SER A 76 -38.45 23.95 43.87
N PRO A 77 -38.17 22.83 44.58
CA PRO A 77 -37.13 21.85 44.21
C PRO A 77 -37.46 20.93 43.00
N GLU A 78 -38.65 20.98 42.42
CA GLU A 78 -39.10 19.93 41.49
C GLU A 78 -38.67 20.10 40.01
N GLU A 79 -38.17 21.26 39.59
CA GLU A 79 -37.74 21.47 38.18
C GLU A 79 -36.24 21.25 37.93
N ASN A 80 -35.41 21.22 38.97
CA ASN A 80 -33.95 21.08 38.84
C ASN A 80 -33.50 19.64 38.50
N ASP A 81 -34.28 18.62 38.85
CA ASP A 81 -33.90 17.23 38.61
C ASP A 81 -34.00 16.82 37.14
N LYS A 82 -34.89 17.45 36.38
CA LYS A 82 -35.09 17.15 34.94
C LYS A 82 -33.95 17.67 34.08
N THR A 83 -33.46 18.87 34.36
CA THR A 83 -32.37 19.51 33.59
C THR A 83 -31.04 18.78 33.76
N ASN A 84 -30.75 18.30 34.98
CA ASN A 84 -29.55 17.51 35.25
C ASN A 84 -29.58 16.18 34.48
N HIS A 85 -30.72 15.48 34.47
CA HIS A 85 -30.86 14.22 33.74
C HIS A 85 -30.62 14.37 32.22
N GLU A 86 -31.19 15.42 31.60
CA GLU A 86 -30.98 15.71 30.18
C GLU A 86 -29.51 16.01 29.86
N LEU A 87 -28.83 16.77 30.72
CA LEU A 87 -27.40 17.06 30.59
C LEU A 87 -26.57 15.77 30.60
N TYR A 88 -26.87 14.82 31.50
CA TYR A 88 -26.16 13.54 31.55
C TYR A 88 -26.35 12.72 30.27
N GLN A 89 -27.58 12.66 29.74
CA GLN A 89 -27.85 11.96 28.47
C GLN A 89 -27.09 12.59 27.30
N GLN A 90 -27.04 13.92 27.25
CA GLN A 90 -26.29 14.65 26.23
C GLN A 90 -24.79 14.39 26.32
N LEU A 91 -24.22 14.40 27.52
CA LEU A 91 -22.81 14.09 27.76
C LEU A 91 -22.47 12.65 27.39
N GLN A 92 -23.33 11.70 27.74
CA GLN A 92 -23.16 10.28 27.38
C GLN A 92 -23.18 10.10 25.87
N SER A 93 -24.17 10.66 25.18
CA SER A 93 -24.29 10.60 23.71
C SER A 93 -23.05 11.21 23.02
N ARG A 94 -22.56 12.35 23.54
CA ARG A 94 -21.34 12.99 23.04
C ARG A 94 -20.11 12.12 23.28
N HIS A 95 -20.02 11.44 24.42
CA HIS A 95 -18.92 10.53 24.73
C HIS A 95 -18.90 9.34 23.78
N GLU A 96 -20.05 8.69 23.59
CA GLU A 96 -20.21 7.56 22.66
C GLU A 96 -19.81 7.96 21.24
N HIS A 97 -20.28 9.10 20.76
CA HIS A 97 -19.90 9.63 19.45
C HIS A 97 -18.38 9.82 19.30
N LEU A 98 -17.72 10.40 20.31
CA LEU A 98 -16.26 10.57 20.29
C LEU A 98 -15.50 9.23 20.30
N GLN A 99 -16.02 8.20 20.97
CA GLN A 99 -15.42 6.87 20.97
C GLN A 99 -15.55 6.19 19.60
N VAL A 100 -16.70 6.34 18.94
CA VAL A 100 -16.94 5.85 17.59
C VAL A 100 -15.97 6.49 16.60
N GLU A 101 -15.84 7.82 16.63
CA GLU A 101 -14.91 8.54 15.75
C GLU A 101 -13.45 8.11 15.98
N LYS A 102 -13.01 8.01 17.23
CA LYS A 102 -11.65 7.53 17.55
C LYS A 102 -11.40 6.12 17.04
N THR A 103 -12.36 5.23 17.22
CA THR A 103 -12.26 3.83 16.78
C THR A 103 -12.22 3.76 15.26
N ARG A 104 -13.05 4.54 14.57
CA ARG A 104 -13.04 4.65 13.11
C ARG A 104 -11.68 5.13 12.60
N THR A 105 -11.16 6.24 13.12
CA THR A 105 -9.84 6.76 12.73
C THR A 105 -8.74 5.72 12.98
N ALA A 106 -8.77 5.05 14.13
CA ALA A 106 -7.79 4.00 14.44
C ALA A 106 -7.84 2.83 13.45
N LEU A 107 -9.03 2.40 13.02
CA LEU A 107 -9.19 1.35 12.01
C LEU A 107 -8.67 1.80 10.64
N GLU A 108 -8.93 3.05 10.24
CA GLU A 108 -8.43 3.61 8.98
C GLU A 108 -6.89 3.70 8.98
N GLU A 109 -6.30 4.17 10.08
CA GLU A 109 -4.84 4.20 10.25
C GLU A 109 -4.23 2.80 10.22
N GLN A 110 -4.83 1.83 10.92
CA GLN A 110 -4.39 0.45 10.90
C GLN A 110 -4.45 -0.13 9.48
N HIS A 111 -5.52 0.17 8.73
CA HIS A 111 -5.67 -0.28 7.35
C HIS A 111 -4.58 0.33 6.45
N ILE A 112 -4.35 1.64 6.52
CA ILE A 112 -3.30 2.33 5.75
C ILE A 112 -1.91 1.77 6.10
N GLN A 113 -1.62 1.61 7.39
CA GLN A 113 -0.35 1.02 7.83
C GLN A 113 -0.18 -0.40 7.31
N SER A 114 -1.24 -1.21 7.31
CA SER A 114 -1.18 -2.57 6.78
C SER A 114 -0.87 -2.57 5.29
N PHE A 115 -1.39 -1.60 4.54
CA PHE A 115 -1.13 -1.44 3.12
C PHE A 115 0.32 -1.03 2.86
N LEU A 116 0.84 -0.05 3.60
CA LEU A 116 2.23 0.42 3.48
C LEU A 116 3.26 -0.65 3.90
N LYS A 117 2.92 -1.51 4.86
CA LYS A 117 3.79 -2.61 5.32
C LYS A 117 3.87 -3.76 4.31
N ARG A 118 2.90 -3.89 3.39
CA ARG A 118 2.91 -4.98 2.40
C ARG A 118 4.02 -4.74 1.39
N ARG A 119 4.82 -5.78 1.14
CA ARG A 119 5.79 -5.78 0.05
C ARG A 119 5.04 -5.73 -1.28
N PRO A 120 5.51 -4.95 -2.28
CA PRO A 120 4.95 -4.98 -3.62
C PRO A 120 4.94 -6.41 -4.16
N ARG A 121 3.79 -6.86 -4.66
CA ARG A 121 3.69 -8.15 -5.36
C ARG A 121 4.25 -7.95 -6.77
N LYS A 122 5.17 -8.83 -7.17
CA LYS A 122 5.71 -8.84 -8.52
C LYS A 122 4.76 -9.58 -9.44
N LEU A 123 4.71 -9.16 -10.70
CA LEU A 123 3.92 -9.83 -11.71
C LEU A 123 4.54 -11.21 -12.04
N PRO A 124 3.73 -12.20 -12.47
CA PRO A 124 4.25 -13.43 -13.08
C PRO A 124 5.07 -13.13 -14.35
N TYR A 125 5.98 -14.04 -14.72
CA TYR A 125 6.89 -13.86 -15.86
C TYR A 125 6.18 -13.47 -17.16
N GLU A 126 5.13 -14.22 -17.52
CA GLU A 126 4.37 -14.01 -18.76
C GLU A 126 3.72 -12.63 -18.85
N ASP A 127 3.11 -12.18 -17.77
CA ASP A 127 2.45 -10.87 -17.72
C ASP A 127 3.48 -9.75 -17.70
N ALA A 128 4.59 -9.93 -16.98
CA ALA A 128 5.68 -8.96 -16.93
C ALA A 128 6.32 -8.78 -18.31
N ARG A 129 6.56 -9.88 -19.02
CA ARG A 129 7.07 -9.90 -20.40
C ARG A 129 6.16 -9.10 -21.34
N LYS A 130 4.86 -9.44 -21.38
CA LYS A 130 3.86 -8.74 -22.20
C LYS A 130 3.83 -7.24 -21.89
N TRP A 131 3.92 -6.89 -20.61
CA TRP A 131 3.94 -5.50 -20.18
C TRP A 131 5.20 -4.76 -20.67
N VAL A 132 6.37 -5.36 -20.51
CA VAL A 132 7.65 -4.76 -20.95
C VAL A 132 7.66 -4.57 -22.47
N GLN A 133 7.24 -5.58 -23.23
CA GLN A 133 7.13 -5.53 -24.69
C GLN A 133 6.20 -4.41 -25.17
N ALA A 134 5.05 -4.24 -24.51
CA ALA A 134 4.06 -3.24 -24.90
C ALA A 134 4.47 -1.80 -24.54
N ASN A 135 5.33 -1.59 -23.53
CA ASN A 135 5.56 -0.26 -22.95
C ASN A 135 7.00 0.26 -23.06
N LEU A 136 8.03 -0.58 -22.98
CA LEU A 136 9.42 -0.11 -22.89
C LEU A 136 10.09 0.02 -24.26
N GLY A 137 9.83 -0.92 -25.17
CA GLY A 137 10.49 -0.96 -26.48
C GLY A 137 12.01 -1.19 -26.45
N ALA A 138 12.56 -1.66 -25.32
CA ALA A 138 13.97 -2.05 -25.22
C ALA A 138 14.19 -3.38 -25.94
N SER A 139 15.24 -3.45 -26.76
CA SER A 139 15.59 -4.66 -27.53
C SER A 139 16.76 -5.42 -26.91
N THR A 140 17.62 -4.73 -26.14
CA THR A 140 18.80 -5.32 -25.50
C THR A 140 18.75 -5.19 -23.98
N LYS A 141 19.56 -6.00 -23.30
CA LYS A 141 19.69 -5.97 -21.84
C LYS A 141 20.22 -4.61 -21.37
N GLU A 142 21.19 -4.07 -22.08
CA GLU A 142 21.85 -2.81 -21.76
C GLU A 142 20.84 -1.65 -21.80
N GLU A 143 20.01 -1.60 -22.84
CA GLU A 143 18.92 -0.61 -22.95
C GLU A 143 17.92 -0.73 -21.80
N TYR A 144 17.58 -1.96 -21.40
CA TYR A 144 16.70 -2.18 -20.27
C TYR A 144 17.33 -1.67 -18.96
N ASP A 145 18.61 -1.99 -18.71
CA ASP A 145 19.34 -1.54 -17.53
C ASP A 145 19.46 0.00 -17.49
N ASP A 146 19.66 0.64 -18.64
CA ASP A 146 19.64 2.11 -18.77
C ASP A 146 18.27 2.70 -18.41
N LEU A 147 17.17 2.08 -18.85
CA LEU A 147 15.81 2.50 -18.48
C LEU A 147 15.55 2.35 -16.97
N VAL A 148 16.12 1.32 -16.35
CA VAL A 148 16.05 1.12 -14.89
C VAL A 148 16.88 2.17 -14.16
N ALA A 149 18.11 2.42 -14.62
CA ALA A 149 19.03 3.39 -14.02
C ALA A 149 18.51 4.83 -14.12
N ASN A 150 17.95 5.20 -15.27
CA ASN A 150 17.32 6.50 -15.50
C ASN A 150 15.99 6.67 -14.74
N GLY A 151 15.44 5.61 -14.16
CA GLY A 151 14.16 5.64 -13.46
C GLY A 151 12.94 5.71 -14.37
N ASN A 152 13.11 5.47 -15.68
CA ASN A 152 12.01 5.39 -16.65
C ASN A 152 11.13 4.16 -16.35
N LEU A 153 11.71 3.07 -15.82
CA LEU A 153 10.96 1.95 -15.29
C LEU A 153 10.43 2.25 -13.87
N ARG A 154 9.30 2.96 -13.80
CA ARG A 154 8.70 3.38 -12.52
C ARG A 154 7.72 2.36 -11.92
N THR A 155 7.48 1.23 -12.59
CA THR A 155 6.45 0.28 -12.17
C THR A 155 6.92 -0.61 -11.02
N PRO A 156 6.18 -0.67 -9.89
CA PRO A 156 6.58 -1.48 -8.74
C PRO A 156 6.41 -2.99 -8.99
N TYR A 157 5.64 -3.37 -10.01
CA TYR A 157 5.30 -4.76 -10.33
C TYR A 157 6.39 -5.50 -11.10
N ILE A 158 7.21 -4.78 -11.87
CA ILE A 158 8.32 -5.37 -12.62
C ILE A 158 9.54 -5.43 -11.70
N PRO A 159 10.25 -6.58 -11.61
CA PRO A 159 11.53 -6.65 -10.92
C PRO A 159 12.59 -5.79 -11.64
N LYS A 160 13.44 -5.09 -10.87
CA LYS A 160 14.58 -4.34 -11.45
C LYS A 160 15.61 -5.27 -12.10
N ARG A 161 15.75 -6.49 -11.59
CA ARG A 161 16.63 -7.54 -12.11
C ARG A 161 15.77 -8.77 -12.44
N PRO A 162 15.08 -8.77 -13.60
CA PRO A 162 14.12 -9.83 -13.94
C PRO A 162 14.82 -11.19 -14.06
N GLU A 163 16.04 -11.23 -14.61
CA GLU A 163 16.87 -12.44 -14.70
C GLU A 163 17.04 -13.12 -13.33
N GLU A 164 17.49 -12.40 -12.30
CA GLU A 164 17.68 -12.94 -10.94
C GLU A 164 16.35 -13.37 -10.30
N TYR A 165 15.31 -12.53 -10.42
CA TYR A 165 14.01 -12.80 -9.82
C TYR A 165 13.34 -14.04 -10.43
N TYR A 166 13.24 -14.12 -11.76
CA TYR A 166 12.56 -15.23 -12.43
C TYR A 166 13.42 -16.49 -12.54
N THR A 167 14.75 -16.37 -12.41
CA THR A 167 15.60 -17.56 -12.23
C THR A 167 15.27 -18.25 -10.91
N SER A 168 15.01 -17.49 -9.85
CA SER A 168 14.61 -18.06 -8.55
C SER A 168 13.26 -18.80 -8.62
N THR A 169 12.32 -18.34 -9.46
CA THR A 169 11.03 -18.99 -9.70
C THR A 169 11.08 -20.08 -10.77
N ARG A 170 12.22 -20.25 -11.46
CA ARG A 170 12.41 -21.15 -12.62
C ARG A 170 11.52 -20.83 -13.83
N GLU A 171 11.10 -19.57 -13.97
CA GLU A 171 10.30 -19.09 -15.09
C GLU A 171 11.14 -18.33 -16.13
N TRP A 172 12.41 -18.05 -15.82
CA TRP A 172 13.30 -17.32 -16.70
C TRP A 172 13.74 -18.17 -17.91
N ILE A 173 13.58 -17.60 -19.12
CA ILE A 173 13.97 -18.23 -20.38
C ILE A 173 15.24 -17.57 -20.93
N SER A 174 15.12 -16.34 -21.43
CA SER A 174 16.23 -15.54 -21.95
C SER A 174 15.84 -14.06 -22.01
N TRP A 175 16.82 -13.20 -22.23
CA TRP A 175 16.59 -11.76 -22.45
C TRP A 175 15.82 -11.51 -23.74
N ASP A 176 16.17 -12.17 -24.84
CA ASP A 176 15.48 -12.01 -26.13
C ASP A 176 14.01 -12.42 -26.04
N HIS A 177 13.71 -13.47 -25.28
CA HIS A 177 12.33 -13.90 -25.05
C HIS A 177 11.56 -12.85 -24.24
N PHE A 178 12.19 -12.29 -23.20
CA PHE A 178 11.58 -11.31 -22.31
C PHE A 178 11.32 -9.95 -22.99
N LEU A 179 12.24 -9.49 -23.85
CA LEU A 179 12.20 -8.17 -24.46
C LEU A 179 11.49 -8.15 -25.82
N THR A 180 11.73 -9.15 -26.65
CA THR A 180 11.35 -9.09 -28.07
C THR A 180 10.20 -10.04 -28.41
N GLY A 181 10.02 -11.13 -27.64
CA GLY A 181 8.90 -12.05 -27.81
C GLY A 181 8.93 -12.87 -29.10
N ILE A 182 10.06 -12.91 -29.79
CA ILE A 182 10.21 -13.47 -31.16
C ILE A 182 9.90 -14.99 -31.26
N PHE A 183 9.74 -15.70 -30.14
CA PHE A 183 9.59 -17.17 -30.17
C PHE A 183 8.15 -17.71 -30.19
N ASP A 184 7.11 -16.88 -30.23
CA ASP A 184 5.73 -17.35 -29.98
C ASP A 184 4.80 -17.49 -31.22
N ASP A 185 5.32 -17.68 -32.43
CA ASP A 185 4.47 -17.96 -33.60
C ASP A 185 4.12 -19.45 -33.80
N LYS A 186 4.59 -20.37 -32.95
CA LYS A 186 4.43 -21.83 -33.16
C LYS A 186 3.85 -22.67 -32.03
N GLN A 187 3.34 -22.07 -30.97
CA GLN A 187 2.37 -22.75 -30.11
C GLN A 187 1.14 -21.88 -29.91
N PRO A 188 0.08 -22.03 -30.73
CA PRO A 188 -1.25 -21.72 -30.23
C PRO A 188 -1.43 -22.63 -29.01
N SER A 189 -1.41 -22.04 -27.82
CA SER A 189 -1.73 -22.76 -26.60
C SER A 189 -3.08 -23.41 -26.82
N GLY A 190 -3.09 -24.72 -27.02
CA GLY A 190 -4.29 -25.57 -27.13
C GLY A 190 -5.02 -25.69 -25.81
N ILE A 191 -4.97 -24.65 -24.97
CA ILE A 191 -5.82 -24.49 -23.81
C ILE A 191 -7.15 -24.01 -24.39
N GLN A 192 -8.02 -24.97 -24.66
CA GLN A 192 -9.42 -24.67 -24.93
C GLN A 192 -9.93 -23.79 -23.77
N PRO A 193 -10.62 -22.67 -24.04
CA PRO A 193 -11.27 -21.91 -22.98
C PRO A 193 -12.09 -22.91 -22.17
N SER A 194 -11.98 -22.85 -20.84
CA SER A 194 -12.79 -23.65 -19.93
C SER A 194 -14.25 -23.47 -20.33
N THR A 195 -14.78 -24.45 -21.06
CA THR A 195 -16.20 -24.52 -21.38
C THR A 195 -16.81 -24.88 -20.06
N GLY A 196 -17.37 -23.89 -19.38
CA GLY A 196 -18.00 -24.01 -18.06
C GLY A 196 -19.27 -24.86 -18.12
N VAL A 197 -19.16 -26.10 -18.58
CA VAL A 197 -20.11 -27.16 -18.33
C VAL A 197 -19.76 -27.69 -16.95
N PHE A 198 -20.49 -27.18 -15.95
CA PHE A 198 -20.55 -27.80 -14.64
C PHE A 198 -21.51 -28.99 -14.77
N ASP A 199 -20.98 -30.21 -14.62
CA ASP A 199 -21.78 -31.42 -14.34
C ASP A 199 -22.42 -31.34 -12.95
#